data_AF-A0AB32VQ31-F1
#
_entry.id   AF-A0AB32VQ31-F1
#
_cell.length_a   1.000
_cell.length_b   1.000
_cell.length_c   1.000
_cell.angle_alpha   90.00
_cell.angle_beta   90.00
_cell.angle_gamma   90.00
#
_symmetry.space_group_name_H-M   'P 1'
#
loop_
_entity.id
_entity.type
_entity.pdbx_description
1 polymer ?
#
loop_
_entity_poly.entity_id
_entity_poly.type
_entity_poly.pdbx_seq_one_letter_code
_entity_poly.pdbx_strand_id
1 'polypeptide(L)' 'MGIIRTAFSVMAGTLFGVYLAQNYNVPNIGKLANTGFVIAKHVEENYRKPRASTRIDDDDGGASK' A
#
# COMPACT_ATOMS: atom_id res chain seq x y z
N MET A 1 -31.98 -5.03 -1.69
CA MET A 1 -31.34 -6.35 -1.81
C MET A 1 -29.92 -6.21 -2.38
N GLY A 2 -28.95 -5.72 -1.59
CA GLY A 2 -27.60 -5.40 -2.11
C GLY A 2 -26.49 -5.91 -1.20
N ILE A 3 -26.47 -5.46 0.04
CA ILE A 3 -25.38 -5.72 0.99
C ILE A 3 -25.15 -7.22 1.25
N ILE A 4 -26.20 -8.02 1.40
CA ILE A 4 -26.08 -9.47 1.66
C ILE A 4 -25.48 -10.20 0.45
N ARG A 5 -25.85 -9.81 -0.78
CA ARG A 5 -25.31 -10.41 -2.01
C ARG A 5 -23.84 -10.05 -2.21
N THR A 6 -23.49 -8.80 -1.95
CA THR A 6 -22.10 -8.34 -2.04
C THR A 6 -21.25 -8.96 -0.94
N ALA A 7 -21.74 -9.02 0.30
CA ALA A 7 -21.06 -9.65 1.42
C ALA A 7 -20.83 -11.15 1.18
N PHE A 8 -21.83 -11.86 0.66
CA PHE A 8 -21.67 -13.26 0.27
C PHE A 8 -20.63 -13.44 -0.83
N SER A 9 -20.62 -12.58 -1.85
CA SER A 9 -19.63 -12.64 -2.93
C SER A 9 -18.21 -12.35 -2.44
N VAL A 10 -18.05 -11.41 -1.50
CA VAL A 10 -16.76 -11.10 -0.85
C VAL A 10 -16.30 -12.26 0.05
N MET A 11 -17.19 -12.82 0.88
CA MET A 11 -16.87 -13.99 1.71
C MET A 11 -16.51 -15.20 0.85
N ALA A 12 -17.31 -15.51 -0.18
CA ALA A 12 -17.05 -16.62 -1.09
C ALA A 12 -15.72 -16.45 -1.82
N GLY A 13 -15.42 -15.25 -2.33
CA GLY A 13 -14.14 -14.94 -2.96
C GLY A 13 -12.95 -15.04 -1.99
N THR A 14 -13.13 -14.60 -0.73
CA THR A 14 -12.11 -14.70 0.32
C THR A 14 -11.83 -16.16 0.69
N LEU A 15 -12.88 -16.95 0.93
CA LEU A 15 -12.76 -18.38 1.25
C LEU A 15 -12.13 -19.17 0.10
N PHE A 16 -12.53 -18.87 -1.14
CA PHE A 16 -11.95 -19.46 -2.34
C PHE A 16 -10.46 -19.10 -2.47
N GLY A 17 -10.10 -17.83 -2.27
CA GLY A 17 -8.69 -17.39 -2.27
C GLY A 17 -7.84 -18.09 -1.20
N VAL A 18 -8.38 -18.22 0.02
CA VAL A 18 -7.73 -18.95 1.12
C VAL A 18 -7.58 -20.44 0.78
N TYR A 19 -8.60 -21.06 0.18
CA TYR A 19 -8.55 -22.45 -0.26
C TYR A 19 -7.48 -22.66 -1.34
N LEU A 20 -7.35 -21.76 -2.31
CA LEU A 20 -6.26 -21.81 -3.29
C LEU A 20 -4.89 -21.66 -2.62
N ALA A 21 -4.74 -20.72 -1.70
CA ALA A 21 -3.47 -20.51 -0.99
C ALA A 21 -3.06 -21.70 -0.13
N GLN A 22 -4.01 -22.52 0.32
CA GLN A 22 -3.75 -23.76 1.05
C GLN A 22 -3.56 -24.97 0.11
N ASN A 23 -4.31 -25.05 -1.00
CA ASN A 23 -4.34 -26.20 -1.90
C ASN A 23 -3.20 -26.21 -2.94
N TYR A 24 -2.70 -25.03 -3.32
CA TYR A 24 -1.36 -24.95 -3.87
C TYR A 24 -0.45 -24.95 -2.65
N ASN A 25 0.37 -25.98 -2.48
CA ASN A 25 1.36 -26.08 -1.43
C ASN A 25 2.43 -24.99 -1.64
N VAL A 26 2.06 -23.71 -1.54
CA VAL A 26 2.87 -22.56 -1.92
C VAL A 26 4.00 -22.50 -0.91
N PRO A 27 5.22 -22.90 -1.26
CA PRO A 27 6.31 -22.90 -0.31
C PRO A 27 6.57 -21.43 0.01
N ASN A 28 6.25 -21.03 1.23
CA ASN A 28 6.65 -19.76 1.82
C ASN A 28 6.03 -18.48 1.20
N ILE A 29 4.70 -18.32 1.29
CA ILE A 29 4.04 -17.00 1.16
C ILE A 29 4.71 -15.96 2.08
N GLY A 30 5.24 -16.39 3.23
CA GLY A 30 6.01 -15.53 4.13
C GLY A 30 7.26 -14.92 3.50
N LYS A 31 7.93 -15.61 2.55
CA LYS A 31 9.03 -15.02 1.78
C LYS A 31 8.53 -13.99 0.79
N LEU A 32 7.43 -14.28 0.09
CA LEU A 32 6.85 -13.32 -0.86
C LEU A 32 6.35 -12.06 -0.16
N ALA A 33 5.74 -12.21 1.02
CA ALA A 33 5.32 -11.10 1.86
C ALA A 33 6.51 -10.28 2.39
N ASN A 34 7.58 -10.93 2.87
CA ASN A 34 8.80 -10.23 3.30
C ASN A 34 9.47 -9.49 2.14
N THR A 35 9.61 -10.11 0.97
CA THR A 35 10.16 -9.45 -0.22
C THR A 35 9.29 -8.29 -0.66
N GLY A 36 7.96 -8.47 -0.68
CA GLY A 36 7.01 -7.40 -0.96
C GLY A 36 7.12 -6.24 0.04
N PHE A 37 7.31 -6.53 1.33
CA PHE A 37 7.52 -5.51 2.35
C PHE A 37 8.83 -4.74 2.17
N VAL A 38 9.92 -5.43 1.85
CA VAL A 38 11.21 -4.79 1.55
C VAL A 38 11.11 -3.92 0.30
N ILE A 39 10.45 -4.40 -0.76
CA ILE A 39 10.22 -3.62 -1.99
C ILE A 39 9.33 -2.41 -1.69
N ALA A 40 8.25 -2.59 -0.93
CA ALA A 40 7.35 -1.49 -0.55
C ALA A 40 8.11 -0.42 0.24
N LYS A 41 8.97 -0.82 1.19
CA LYS A 41 9.83 0.10 1.93
C LYS A 41 10.83 0.80 1.02
N HIS A 42 11.44 0.09 0.07
CA HIS A 42 12.36 0.69 -0.88
C HIS A 42 11.66 1.69 -1.82
N VAL A 43 10.43 1.38 -2.25
CA VAL A 43 9.58 2.30 -3.01
C VAL A 43 9.18 3.49 -2.16
N GLU A 44 8.78 3.29 -0.91
CA GLU A 44 8.48 4.38 0.03
C GLU A 44 9.71 5.27 0.24
N GLU A 45 10.89 4.71 0.52
CA GLU A 45 12.13 5.46 0.72
C GLU A 45 12.56 6.22 -0.55
N ASN A 46 12.44 5.62 -1.73
CA ASN A 46 12.80 6.27 -3.00
C ASN A 46 11.79 7.32 -3.46
N TYR A 47 10.49 7.13 -3.19
CA TYR A 47 9.43 8.08 -3.60
C TYR A 47 8.99 9.03 -2.51
N ARG A 48 9.50 8.89 -1.28
CA ARG A 48 9.28 9.86 -0.21
C ARG A 48 9.93 11.16 -0.64
N LYS A 49 9.09 12.13 -1.02
CA LYS A 49 9.50 13.53 -1.16
C LYS A 49 10.30 13.89 0.11
N PRO A 50 11.53 14.41 -0.02
CA PRO A 50 12.24 14.93 1.14
C PRO A 50 11.28 15.90 1.82
N ARG A 51 11.10 15.73 3.14
CA ARG A 51 10.30 16.68 3.92
C ARG A 51 10.88 18.05 3.59
N ALA A 52 10.12 18.89 2.89
CA ALA A 52 10.40 20.30 2.84
C ALA A 52 10.41 20.72 4.30
N SER A 53 11.62 20.94 4.83
CA SER A 53 11.80 21.66 6.06
C SER A 53 11.10 22.99 5.83
N THR A 54 9.92 23.14 6.43
CA THR A 54 9.37 24.45 6.74
C THR A 54 10.37 25.13 7.66
N ARG A 55 11.42 25.74 7.11
CA ARG A 55 12.30 26.69 7.78
C ARG A 55 12.99 27.59 6.75
N ILE A 56 12.50 28.83 6.75
CA ILE A 56 13.28 30.06 6.62
C ILE A 56 13.70 30.40 5.19
N ASP A 57 12.77 31.00 4.45
CA ASP A 57 13.09 32.07 3.50
C ASP A 57 12.23 33.28 3.93
N ASP A 58 12.56 33.84 5.10
CA ASP A 58 12.26 35.23 5.43
C ASP A 58 13.36 36.09 4.78
N ASP A 59 13.10 36.62 3.57
CA ASP A 59 13.75 37.78 2.88
C ASP A 59 13.38 37.65 1.39
N ASP A 60 13.01 38.63 0.57
CA ASP A 60 12.89 40.08 0.65
C ASP A 60 12.16 40.50 -0.65
N GLY A 61 11.44 41.62 -0.61
CA GLY A 61 11.23 42.48 -1.78
C GLY A 61 10.30 42.02 -2.91
N GLY A 62 9.12 42.64 -3.01
CA GLY A 62 8.40 42.65 -4.29
C GLY A 62 6.95 43.10 -4.28
N ALA A 63 6.69 44.31 -3.81
CA ALA A 63 5.41 44.97 -4.01
C ALA A 63 5.07 45.11 -5.52
N SER A 64 3.77 44.98 -5.81
CA SER A 64 3.02 45.79 -6.78
C SER A 64 3.52 45.82 -8.25
N LYS A 65 2.78 45.15 -9.13
CA LYS A 65 2.07 45.78 -10.27
C LYS A 65 1.11 44.82 -10.94
#